data_AF-A0A9R1P9R4-F1
#
_entry.id   AF-A0A9R1P9R4-F1
#
_cell.length_a   1.000
_cell.length_b   1.000
_cell.length_c   1.000
_cell.angle_alpha   90.00
_cell.angle_beta   90.00
_cell.angle_gamma   90.00
#
_symmetry.space_group_name_H-M   'P 1'
#
loop_
_entity.id
_entity.type
_entity.pdbx_description
1 polymer ?
#
loop_
_entity_poly.entity_id
_entity_poly.type
_entity_poly.pdbx_seq_one_letter_code
_entity_poly.pdbx_strand_id
1 'polypeptide(L)'
;MGMLDAEAPFLTEHTEDGPPLAGVSDFRGRLVYRTTSGGWRSALFVVVMEVASAFSYYGVSANLITYLTGPLGHSNAAAAAGVNVWSGTATLMPLLGAFVADSWLGRYRSIILACILYGMATTLTSET
;
A
#
# COMPACT_ATOMS: atom_id res chain seq x y z
N MET A 1 15.91 -15.12 -51.32
CA MET A 1 16.61 -13.84 -51.13
C MET A 1 15.55 -12.77 -50.89
N GLY A 2 15.44 -12.26 -49.66
CA GLY A 2 14.72 -11.01 -49.37
C GLY A 2 13.27 -11.13 -48.91
N MET A 3 13.01 -11.77 -47.77
CA MET A 3 11.88 -11.39 -46.92
C MET A 3 12.50 -10.62 -45.76
N LEU A 4 12.64 -9.30 -45.94
CA LEU A 4 13.03 -8.38 -44.88
C LEU A 4 11.75 -7.98 -44.17
N ASP A 5 11.55 -8.64 -43.02
CA ASP A 5 10.57 -8.27 -42.03
C ASP A 5 10.87 -6.88 -41.45
N ALA A 6 9.79 -6.10 -41.30
CA ALA A 6 9.54 -5.13 -40.24
C ALA A 6 10.66 -4.13 -39.87
N GLU A 7 10.73 -3.04 -40.63
CA GLU A 7 11.23 -1.75 -40.10
C GLU A 7 10.04 -1.03 -39.44
N ALA A 8 10.02 -1.02 -38.11
CA ALA A 8 9.22 -0.08 -37.31
C ALA A 8 10.20 0.90 -36.64
N PRO A 9 10.57 2.00 -37.32
CA PRO A 9 11.50 2.98 -36.79
C PRO A 9 10.74 3.96 -35.90
N PHE A 10 10.65 3.71 -34.60
CA PHE A 10 10.17 4.73 -33.65
C PHE A 10 10.96 4.82 -32.33
N LEU A 11 11.99 4.00 -32.11
CA LEU A 11 12.80 4.14 -30.90
C LEU A 11 14.22 4.54 -31.29
N THR A 12 14.40 5.79 -31.68
CA THR A 12 15.67 6.48 -31.39
C THR A 12 15.75 6.64 -29.87
N GLU A 13 16.14 5.55 -29.20
CA GLU A 13 16.53 5.53 -27.80
C GLU A 13 17.69 6.51 -27.62
N HIS A 14 17.50 7.48 -26.74
CA HIS A 14 18.61 8.18 -26.11
C HIS A 14 19.43 7.14 -25.34
N THR A 15 20.52 6.70 -25.96
CA THR A 15 21.51 5.76 -25.43
C THR A 15 22.29 6.40 -24.27
N GLU A 16 21.64 6.63 -23.12
CA GLU A 16 22.33 6.87 -21.84
C GLU A 16 21.88 5.92 -20.73
N ASP A 17 20.70 5.32 -20.87
CA ASP A 17 20.20 4.30 -19.95
C ASP A 17 20.48 2.92 -20.55
N GLY A 18 21.25 2.08 -19.83
CA GLY A 18 21.53 0.69 -20.25
C GLY A 18 20.26 -0.13 -20.52
N PRO A 19 20.39 -1.38 -21.03
CA PRO A 19 19.25 -2.16 -21.50
C PRO A 19 18.15 -2.27 -20.43
N PRO A 20 16.87 -2.21 -20.83
CA PRO A 20 15.74 -2.33 -19.90
C PRO A 20 15.81 -3.65 -19.12
N LEU A 21 15.33 -3.64 -17.87
CA LEU A 21 15.33 -4.85 -17.06
C LEU A 21 14.39 -5.89 -17.67
N ALA A 22 14.98 -6.99 -18.16
CA ALA A 22 14.25 -8.09 -18.78
C ALA A 22 13.21 -8.67 -17.80
N GLY A 23 11.95 -8.72 -18.24
CA GLY A 23 10.84 -9.28 -17.46
C GLY A 23 10.25 -8.36 -16.40
N VAL A 24 10.73 -7.11 -16.26
CA VAL A 24 10.19 -6.14 -15.29
C VAL A 24 9.41 -5.06 -16.04
N SER A 25 8.11 -4.98 -15.76
CA SER A 25 7.22 -3.93 -16.28
C SER A 25 6.61 -3.13 -15.14
N ASP A 26 6.48 -1.82 -15.36
CA ASP A 26 5.84 -0.87 -14.45
C ASP A 26 4.36 -1.24 -14.28
N PHE A 27 3.69 -0.72 -13.25
CA PHE A 27 2.23 -0.89 -13.03
C PHE A 27 1.38 -0.29 -14.17
N ARG A 28 2.01 0.42 -15.11
CA ARG A 28 1.42 0.91 -16.37
C ARG A 28 1.84 0.11 -17.62
N GLY A 29 2.50 -1.03 -17.46
CA GLY A 29 2.94 -1.91 -18.55
C GLY A 29 4.15 -1.40 -19.34
N ARG A 30 4.84 -0.36 -18.86
CA ARG A 30 6.05 0.17 -19.52
C ARG A 30 7.28 -0.58 -19.05
N LEU A 31 8.29 -0.69 -19.91
CA LEU A 31 9.58 -1.27 -19.55
C LEU A 31 10.26 -0.44 -18.47
N VAL A 32 10.92 -1.12 -17.54
CA VAL A 32 11.57 -0.51 -16.39
C VAL A 32 13.08 -0.42 -16.61
N TYR A 33 13.64 0.78 -16.46
CA TYR A 33 15.08 1.05 -16.52
C TYR A 33 15.64 1.22 -15.10
N ARG A 34 16.87 0.73 -14.88
CA ARG A 34 17.55 0.75 -13.56
C ARG A 34 17.80 2.18 -13.04
N THR A 35 17.94 3.14 -13.95
CA THR A 35 18.19 4.55 -13.66
C THR A 35 16.91 5.30 -13.26
N THR A 36 15.77 4.86 -13.76
CA THR A 36 14.47 5.54 -13.60
C THR A 36 13.60 4.92 -12.51
N SER A 37 13.74 3.62 -12.23
CA SER A 37 12.87 2.90 -11.29
C SER A 37 13.61 2.38 -10.08
N GLY A 38 13.12 2.78 -8.90
CA GLY A 38 13.69 2.39 -7.62
C GLY A 38 15.03 3.08 -7.37
N GLY A 39 15.17 3.75 -6.24
CA GLY A 39 16.41 4.46 -5.91
C GLY A 39 16.46 4.88 -4.45
N TRP A 40 17.58 5.49 -4.07
CA TRP A 40 17.86 5.89 -2.69
C TRP A 40 16.77 6.76 -2.07
N ARG A 41 16.10 7.61 -2.85
CA ARG A 41 14.96 8.41 -2.36
C ARG A 41 13.76 7.56 -1.95
N SER A 42 13.42 6.54 -2.75
CA SER A 42 12.34 5.60 -2.42
C SER A 42 12.73 4.72 -1.23
N ALA A 43 13.98 4.24 -1.18
CA ALA A 43 14.48 3.45 -0.06
C ALA A 43 14.44 4.27 1.24
N LEU A 44 14.91 5.52 1.21
CA LEU A 44 14.87 6.41 2.37
C LEU A 44 13.43 6.70 2.82
N PHE A 45 12.50 6.89 1.88
CA PHE A 45 11.09 7.05 2.22
C PHE A 45 10.53 5.82 2.96
N VAL A 46 10.80 4.61 2.47
CA VAL A 46 10.37 3.36 3.14
C VAL A 46 10.99 3.25 4.54
N VAL A 47 12.28 3.55 4.67
CA VAL A 47 12.98 3.51 5.97
C VAL A 47 12.39 4.52 6.96
N VAL A 48 12.15 5.76 6.53
CA VAL A 48 11.55 6.79 7.40
C VAL A 48 10.14 6.38 7.84
N MET A 49 9.34 5.83 6.94
CA MET A 49 8.00 5.34 7.27
C MET A 49 8.04 4.20 8.28
N GLU A 50 8.98 3.27 8.14
CA GLU A 50 9.15 2.16 9.08
C GLU A 50 9.65 2.61 10.46
N VAL A 51 10.58 3.56 10.50
CA VAL A 51 11.05 4.12 11.77
C VAL A 51 9.92 4.89 12.47
N ALA A 52 9.12 5.66 11.72
CA ALA A 52 7.98 6.38 12.27
C ALA A 52 6.90 5.42 12.80
N SER A 53 6.59 4.36 12.06
CA SER A 53 5.61 3.35 12.49
C SER A 53 6.07 2.64 13.76
N ALA A 54 7.34 2.23 13.83
CA ALA A 54 7.93 1.61 15.01
C ALA A 54 7.94 2.58 16.20
N PHE A 55 8.32 3.84 15.99
CA PHE A 55 8.33 4.85 17.05
C PHE A 55 6.94 5.04 17.67
N SER A 56 5.90 5.15 16.84
CA SER A 56 4.51 5.25 17.33
C SER A 56 4.08 4.01 18.08
N TYR A 57 4.41 2.80 17.58
CA TYR A 57 4.07 1.55 18.25
C TYR A 57 4.70 1.45 19.64
N TYR A 58 6.02 1.65 19.73
CA TYR A 58 6.75 1.54 20.99
C TYR A 58 6.41 2.68 21.96
N GLY A 59 6.16 3.90 21.45
CA GLY A 59 5.76 5.04 22.27
C GLY A 59 4.42 4.83 22.96
N VAL A 60 3.45 4.25 22.25
CA VAL A 60 2.16 3.86 22.85
C VAL A 60 2.33 2.66 23.78
N SER A 61 3.03 1.60 23.35
CA SER A 61 3.15 0.38 24.15
C SER A 61 3.85 0.61 25.49
N ALA A 62 4.84 1.51 25.54
CA ALA A 62 5.59 1.81 26.76
C ALA A 62 4.73 2.51 27.82
N ASN A 63 3.75 3.33 27.40
CA ASN A 63 2.92 4.12 28.32
C ASN A 63 1.55 3.46 28.60
N LEU A 64 1.11 2.55 27.75
CA LEU A 64 -0.24 1.98 27.79
C LEU A 64 -0.53 1.23 29.09
N ILE A 65 0.40 0.40 29.58
CA ILE A 65 0.16 -0.38 30.81
C ILE A 65 0.03 0.52 32.04
N THR A 66 0.89 1.54 32.14
CA THR A 66 0.87 2.54 33.22
C THR A 66 -0.39 3.39 33.17
N TYR A 67 -0.87 3.72 31.96
CA TYR A 67 -2.13 4.44 31.77
C TYR A 67 -3.35 3.62 32.19
N LEU A 68 -3.36 2.31 31.87
CA LEU A 68 -4.45 1.40 32.24
C LEU A 68 -4.50 1.13 33.75
N THR A 69 -3.35 0.95 34.41
CA THR A 69 -3.30 0.66 35.86
C THR A 69 -3.43 1.90 36.73
N GLY A 70 -2.93 3.07 36.29
CA GLY A 70 -2.98 4.31 37.05
C GLY A 70 -4.30 5.08 36.86
N PRO A 71 -4.40 5.98 35.87
CA PRO A 71 -5.58 6.82 35.63
C PRO A 71 -6.90 6.06 35.47
N LEU A 72 -6.87 4.90 34.82
CA LEU A 72 -8.06 4.07 34.58
C LEU A 72 -8.36 3.09 35.73
N GLY A 73 -7.41 2.88 36.65
CA GLY A 73 -7.59 2.03 37.83
C GLY A 73 -7.88 0.56 37.53
N HIS A 74 -7.55 0.06 36.34
CA HIS A 74 -7.73 -1.37 36.03
C HIS A 74 -6.80 -2.24 36.90
N SER A 75 -7.28 -3.42 37.29
CA SER A 75 -6.44 -4.43 37.92
C SER A 75 -5.31 -4.85 36.97
N ASN A 76 -4.16 -5.28 37.52
CA ASN A 76 -3.02 -5.71 36.70
C ASN A 76 -3.40 -6.78 35.65
N ALA A 77 -4.33 -7.68 35.99
CA ALA A 77 -4.84 -8.68 35.07
C ALA A 77 -5.64 -8.06 33.91
N ALA A 78 -6.52 -7.09 34.19
CA ALA A 78 -7.30 -6.40 33.16
C ALA A 78 -6.42 -5.49 32.28
N ALA A 79 -5.44 -4.80 32.87
CA ALA A 79 -4.48 -3.99 32.12
C ALA A 79 -3.62 -4.85 31.18
N ALA A 80 -3.14 -6.01 31.65
CA ALA A 80 -2.41 -6.95 30.80
C ALA A 80 -3.27 -7.47 29.63
N ALA A 81 -4.55 -7.75 29.87
CA ALA A 81 -5.47 -8.11 28.79
C ALA A 81 -5.63 -7.00 27.75
N GLY A 82 -5.74 -5.73 28.18
CA GLY A 82 -5.79 -4.58 27.28
C GLY A 82 -4.51 -4.42 26.44
N VAL A 83 -3.33 -4.61 27.03
CA VAL A 83 -2.06 -4.58 26.31
C VAL A 83 -1.96 -5.72 25.29
N ASN A 84 -2.43 -6.92 25.64
CA ASN A 84 -2.47 -8.05 24.72
C ASN A 84 -3.40 -7.80 23.52
N VAL A 85 -4.57 -7.17 23.75
CA VAL A 85 -5.49 -6.78 22.67
C VAL A 85 -4.87 -5.70 21.78
N TRP A 86 -4.19 -4.71 22.35
CA TRP A 86 -3.44 -3.70 21.59
C TRP A 86 -2.39 -4.35 20.68
N SER A 87 -1.54 -5.22 21.24
CA SER A 87 -0.51 -5.94 20.50
C SER A 87 -1.10 -6.81 19.40
N GLY A 88 -2.14 -7.60 19.73
CA GLY A 88 -2.85 -8.41 18.75
C GLY A 88 -3.42 -7.59 17.60
N THR A 89 -4.06 -6.46 17.90
CA THR A 89 -4.62 -5.56 16.88
C THR A 89 -3.52 -4.97 15.99
N ALA A 90 -2.39 -4.55 16.59
CA ALA A 90 -1.25 -4.01 15.86
C ALA A 90 -0.64 -5.05 14.90
N THR A 91 -0.63 -6.34 15.24
CA THR A 91 -0.17 -7.41 14.33
C THR A 91 -1.16 -7.75 13.22
N LEU A 92 -2.46 -7.56 13.44
CA LEU A 92 -3.51 -7.81 12.43
C LEU A 92 -3.66 -6.65 11.45
N MET A 93 -3.34 -5.42 11.87
CA MET A 93 -3.50 -4.21 11.05
C MET A 93 -2.73 -4.27 9.71
N PRO A 94 -1.47 -4.74 9.63
CA PRO A 94 -0.76 -4.90 8.36
C PRO A 94 -1.42 -5.93 7.43
N LEU A 95 -2.00 -7.01 7.97
CA LEU A 95 -2.71 -8.01 7.17
C LEU A 95 -3.95 -7.39 6.52
N LEU A 96 -4.70 -6.60 7.30
CA LEU A 96 -5.84 -5.86 6.78
C LEU A 96 -5.41 -4.80 5.76
N GLY A 97 -4.32 -4.08 6.04
CA GLY A 97 -3.73 -3.10 5.11
C GLY A 97 -3.28 -3.72 3.80
N ALA A 98 -2.62 -4.89 3.84
CA ALA A 98 -2.20 -5.64 2.66
C ALA A 98 -3.42 -6.10 1.84
N PHE A 99 -4.42 -6.70 2.49
CA PHE A 99 -5.66 -7.11 1.83
C PHE A 99 -6.37 -5.94 1.13
N VAL A 100 -6.43 -4.77 1.79
CA VAL A 100 -6.98 -3.55 1.21
C VAL A 100 -6.13 -3.06 0.05
N ALA A 101 -4.79 -3.05 0.17
CA ALA A 101 -3.88 -2.64 -0.89
C ALA A 101 -4.02 -3.53 -2.15
N ASP A 102 -4.07 -4.86 -1.97
CA ASP A 102 -4.25 -5.83 -3.04
C ASP A 102 -5.62 -5.71 -3.70
N SER A 103 -6.66 -5.44 -2.91
CA SER A 103 -8.02 -5.20 -3.42
C SER A 103 -8.12 -3.90 -4.22
N TRP A 104 -7.39 -2.84 -3.80
CA TRP A 104 -7.47 -1.52 -4.41
C TRP A 104 -6.78 -1.43 -5.77
N LEU A 105 -5.72 -2.22 -5.99
CA LEU A 105 -4.90 -2.14 -7.20
C LEU A 105 -5.57 -2.75 -8.45
N GLY A 106 -6.64 -3.53 -8.31
CA GLY A 106 -7.30 -4.15 -9.49
C GLY A 106 -8.83 -4.32 -9.46
N ARG A 107 -9.49 -4.35 -8.29
CA ARG A 107 -10.91 -4.76 -8.21
C ARG A 107 -11.81 -3.74 -7.50
N TYR A 108 -11.27 -2.99 -6.56
CA TYR A 108 -12.00 -2.00 -5.77
C TYR A 108 -12.52 -0.81 -6.60
N ARG A 109 -11.79 -0.40 -7.65
CA ARG A 109 -12.25 0.66 -8.57
C ARG A 109 -13.57 0.28 -9.23
N SER A 110 -13.70 -0.98 -9.68
CA SER A 110 -14.94 -1.49 -10.28
C SER A 110 -16.07 -1.58 -9.26
N ILE A 111 -15.77 -2.01 -8.03
CA ILE A 111 -16.76 -2.12 -6.95
C ILE A 111 -17.27 -0.75 -6.51
N ILE A 112 -16.38 0.23 -6.30
CA ILE A 112 -16.79 1.61 -5.98
C ILE A 112 -17.65 2.18 -7.11
N LEU A 113 -17.25 1.99 -8.37
CA LEU A 113 -17.99 2.52 -9.51
C LEU A 113 -19.38 1.86 -9.60
N ALA A 114 -19.49 0.56 -9.34
CA ALA A 114 -20.78 -0.14 -9.22
C ALA A 114 -21.62 0.36 -8.04
N CYS A 115 -21.02 0.59 -6.87
CA CYS A 115 -21.72 1.14 -5.69
C CYS A 115 -22.24 2.56 -5.95
N ILE A 116 -21.44 3.43 -6.57
CA ILE A 116 -21.84 4.79 -6.94
C ILE A 116 -22.96 4.75 -7.98
N LEU A 117 -22.82 3.93 -9.03
CA LEU A 117 -23.87 3.75 -10.04
C LEU A 117 -25.17 3.21 -9.43
N TYR A 118 -25.09 2.23 -8.54
CA TYR A 118 -26.24 1.69 -7.83
C TYR A 118 -26.90 2.76 -6.94
N GLY A 119 -26.12 3.49 -6.15
CA GLY A 119 -26.60 4.59 -5.31
C GLY A 119 -27.32 5.66 -6.14
N MET A 120 -26.70 6.12 -7.22
CA MET A 120 -27.31 7.09 -8.14
C MET A 120 -28.60 6.54 -8.79
N ALA A 121 -28.61 5.27 -9.21
CA ALA A 121 -29.80 4.65 -9.79
C ALA A 121 -30.95 4.56 -8.76
N THR A 122 -30.65 4.20 -7.51
CA THR A 122 -31.66 4.17 -6.44
C THR A 122 -32.22 5.55 -6.12
N THR A 123 -31.40 6.60 -6.10
CA THR A 123 -31.88 7.97 -5.86
C THR A 123 -32.74 8.49 -7.02
N LEU A 124 -32.36 8.18 -8.26
CA LEU A 124 -33.12 8.62 -9.45
C LEU A 124 -34.50 7.95 -9.54
N THR A 125 -34.61 6.71 -9.04
CA THR A 125 -35.88 5.98 -8.99
C THR A 125 -36.74 6.42 -7.79
N SER A 126 -36.15 6.97 -6.74
CA SER A 126 -36.89 7.46 -5.56
C SER A 126 -37.58 8.81 -5.77
N GLU A 127 -37.27 9.52 -6.86
CA GLU A 127 -37.86 10.83 -7.21
C GLU A 127 -38.92 10.75 -8.34
N THR A 128 -39.31 9.55 -8.77
CA THR A 128 -40.42 9.29 -9.71
C THR A 128 -41.48 8.42 -9.08
#